data_AF-A0A1M6ZB28-F1
#
_entry.id   AF-A0A1M6ZB28-F1
#
_cell.length_a   1.000
_cell.length_b   1.000
_cell.length_c   1.000
_cell.angle_alpha   90.00
_cell.angle_beta   90.00
_cell.angle_gamma   90.00
#
_symmetry.space_group_name_H-M   'P 1'
#
loop_
_entity.id
_entity.type
_entity.pdbx_description
1 polymer ?
#
loop_
_entity_poly.entity_id
_entity_poly.type
_entity_poly.pdbx_seq_one_letter_code
_entity_poly.pdbx_strand_id
1 'polypeptide(L)'
;MSAAEKLTITVPSDLAEALRQTVADGNYASASEVIQEALLEWSRNREAGQRNQQLLQAAIQAGLESGKGFAAEEVFSELRTRYCEKS
;
A
#
# COMPACT_ATOMS: atom_id res chain seq x y z
N MET A 1 -8.15 -12.67 -23.92
CA MET A 1 -9.00 -11.53 -23.56
C MET A 1 -9.93 -12.01 -22.46
N SER A 2 -9.72 -11.53 -21.23
CA SER A 2 -10.62 -11.84 -20.11
C SER A 2 -12.03 -11.36 -20.45
N ALA A 3 -13.05 -12.12 -20.08
CA ALA A 3 -14.43 -11.71 -20.29
C ALA A 3 -14.70 -10.40 -19.51
N ALA A 4 -15.14 -9.36 -20.21
CA ALA A 4 -15.57 -8.12 -19.58
C ALA A 4 -16.96 -8.32 -18.98
N GLU A 5 -17.10 -8.07 -17.68
CA GLU A 5 -18.39 -8.11 -16.99
C GLU A 5 -19.00 -6.70 -16.94
N LYS A 6 -20.31 -6.59 -17.24
CA LYS A 6 -21.02 -5.32 -17.16
C LYS A 6 -21.57 -5.10 -15.76
N LEU A 7 -21.06 -4.07 -15.08
CA LEU A 7 -21.50 -3.65 -13.76
C LEU A 7 -22.36 -2.40 -13.87
N THR A 8 -23.49 -2.37 -13.16
CA THR A 8 -24.29 -1.15 -12.97
C THR A 8 -24.01 -0.62 -11.57
N ILE A 9 -23.46 0.59 -11.48
CA ILE A 9 -23.10 1.24 -10.22
C ILE A 9 -23.80 2.58 -10.11
N THR A 10 -24.17 2.95 -8.88
CA THR A 10 -24.61 4.32 -8.59
C THR A 10 -23.43 5.09 -8.04
N VAL A 11 -23.13 6.22 -8.65
CA VAL A 11 -22.07 7.13 -8.20
C VAL A 11 -22.66 8.48 -7.84
N PRO A 12 -22.06 9.24 -6.90
CA PRO A 12 -22.40 10.64 -6.65
C PRO A 12 -22.41 11.48 -7.94
N SER A 13 -23.29 12.49 -7.98
CA SER A 13 -23.44 13.42 -9.12
C SER A 13 -22.11 14.02 -9.54
N ASP A 14 -21.31 14.43 -8.56
CA ASP A 14 -20.08 15.18 -8.76
C ASP A 14 -19.02 14.29 -9.41
N LEU A 15 -18.96 13.01 -9.02
CA LEU A 15 -18.09 12.02 -9.67
C LEU A 15 -18.57 11.67 -11.08
N ALA A 16 -19.89 11.60 -11.30
CA ALA A 16 -20.42 11.38 -12.63
C ALA A 16 -20.07 12.54 -13.59
N GLU A 17 -20.08 13.77 -13.09
CA GLU A 17 -19.67 14.96 -13.85
C GLU A 17 -18.17 14.93 -14.15
N ALA A 18 -17.33 14.63 -13.16
CA ALA A 18 -15.90 14.45 -13.36
C ALA A 18 -15.59 13.41 -14.44
N LEU A 19 -16.24 12.24 -14.38
CA LEU A 19 -16.09 11.19 -15.41
C LEU A 19 -16.46 11.67 -16.81
N ARG A 20 -17.56 12.43 -16.94
CA ARG A 20 -17.97 12.99 -18.25
C ARG A 20 -16.97 14.01 -18.77
N GLN A 21 -16.44 14.87 -17.90
CA GLN A 21 -15.45 15.88 -18.29
C GLN A 21 -14.14 15.23 -18.75
N THR A 22 -13.64 14.24 -18.01
CA THR A 22 -12.42 13.50 -18.35
C THR A 22 -12.51 12.80 -19.72
N VAL A 23 -13.70 12.31 -20.09
CA VAL A 23 -13.95 11.76 -21.43
C VAL A 23 -14.03 12.87 -22.47
N ALA A 24 -14.67 14.00 -22.15
CA ALA A 24 -14.80 15.15 -23.04
C ALA A 24 -13.43 15.79 -23.38
N ASP A 25 -12.47 15.73 -22.46
CA ASP A 25 -11.09 16.20 -22.66
C ASP A 25 -10.33 15.35 -23.70
N GLY A 26 -10.88 14.21 -24.13
CA GLY A 26 -10.36 13.40 -25.23
C GLY A 26 -9.23 12.45 -24.83
N ASN A 27 -8.81 12.46 -23.56
CA ASN A 27 -7.77 11.56 -23.04
C ASN A 27 -8.26 10.11 -22.87
N TYR A 28 -9.58 9.89 -22.87
CA TYR A 28 -10.21 8.60 -22.64
C TYR A 28 -11.35 8.37 -23.63
N ALA A 29 -11.48 7.14 -24.12
CA ALA A 29 -12.54 6.77 -25.06
C ALA A 29 -13.90 6.57 -24.38
N SER A 30 -13.93 6.27 -23.07
CA SER A 30 -15.18 6.07 -22.32
C SER A 30 -15.02 6.22 -20.81
N ALA A 31 -16.14 6.44 -20.12
CA ALA A 31 -16.16 6.44 -18.65
C ALA A 31 -15.74 5.09 -18.06
N SER A 32 -16.01 3.98 -18.75
CA SER A 32 -15.58 2.64 -18.33
C SER A 32 -14.06 2.51 -18.29
N GLU A 33 -13.34 3.18 -19.19
CA GLU A 33 -11.87 3.18 -19.24
C GLU A 33 -11.29 3.95 -18.05
N VAL A 34 -11.85 5.12 -17.75
CA VAL A 34 -11.47 5.92 -16.56
C VAL A 34 -11.69 5.12 -15.27
N ILE A 35 -12.83 4.44 -15.15
CA ILE A 35 -13.13 3.60 -13.99
C ILE A 35 -12.17 2.43 -13.89
N GLN A 36 -11.82 1.77 -15.01
CA GLN A 36 -10.86 0.66 -15.01
C GLN A 36 -9.48 1.13 -14.55
N GLU A 37 -8.99 2.26 -15.05
CA GLU A 37 -7.71 2.82 -14.61
C GLU A 37 -7.73 3.15 -13.11
N ALA A 38 -8.78 3.83 -12.64
CA ALA A 38 -8.94 4.18 -11.24
C ALA A 38 -8.98 2.94 -10.33
N LEU A 39 -9.66 1.87 -10.76
CA LEU A 39 -9.71 0.60 -10.02
C LEU A 39 -8.34 -0.11 -10.00
N LEU A 40 -7.59 -0.06 -11.10
CA LEU A 40 -6.24 -0.61 -11.16
C LEU A 40 -5.30 0.14 -10.20
N GLU A 41 -5.37 1.47 -10.19
CA GLU A 41 -4.58 2.28 -9.26
C GLU A 41 -4.96 2.01 -7.80
N TRP A 42 -6.25 1.97 -7.51
CA TRP A 42 -6.76 1.63 -6.18
C TRP A 42 -6.29 0.24 -5.71
N SER A 43 -6.32 -0.77 -6.59
CA SER A 43 -5.82 -2.11 -6.28
C SER A 43 -4.33 -2.10 -5.96
N ARG A 44 -3.51 -1.44 -6.79
CA ARG A 44 -2.05 -1.31 -6.56
C ARG A 44 -1.74 -0.66 -5.22
N ASN A 45 -2.47 0.40 -4.86
CA ASN A 45 -2.29 1.09 -3.58
C ASN A 45 -2.66 0.19 -2.39
N ARG A 46 -3.72 -0.60 -2.52
CA ARG A 46 -4.09 -1.58 -1.48
C ARG A 46 -3.09 -2.69 -1.33
N GLU A 47 -2.58 -3.25 -2.42
CA GLU A 47 -1.52 -4.27 -2.35
C GLU A 47 -0.26 -3.75 -1.66
N ALA A 48 0.13 -2.51 -1.94
CA ALA A 48 1.27 -1.88 -1.27
C ALA A 48 1.01 -1.73 0.26
N GLY A 49 -0.18 -1.27 0.64
CA GLY A 49 -0.56 -1.16 2.06
C GLY A 49 -0.62 -2.52 2.77
N GLN A 50 -1.19 -3.55 2.12
CA GLN A 50 -1.30 -4.89 2.67
C GLN A 50 0.07 -5.56 2.86
N ARG A 51 0.98 -5.42 1.89
CA ARG A 51 2.36 -5.93 2.04
C ARG A 51 3.07 -5.29 3.22
N ASN A 52 2.94 -3.97 3.39
CA ASN A 52 3.56 -3.28 4.52
C ASN A 52 2.95 -3.74 5.85
N GLN A 53 1.63 -3.89 5.93
CA GLN A 53 0.96 -4.37 7.13
C GLN A 53 1.40 -5.80 7.49
N GLN A 54 1.52 -6.70 6.51
CA GLN A 54 2.00 -8.06 6.73
C GLN A 54 3.46 -8.09 7.24
N LEU A 55 4.33 -7.25 6.66
CA LEU A 55 5.72 -7.12 7.11
C LEU A 55 5.80 -6.62 8.55
N LEU A 56 5.00 -5.62 8.91
CA LEU A 56 4.94 -5.10 10.28
C LEU A 56 4.42 -6.16 11.26
N GLN A 57 3.36 -6.89 10.91
CA GLN A 57 2.84 -7.97 11.74
C GLN A 57 3.88 -9.08 11.93
N ALA A 58 4.58 -9.47 10.87
CA ALA A 58 5.65 -10.47 10.96
C ALA A 58 6.82 -9.98 11.83
N ALA A 59 7.23 -8.72 11.71
CA ALA A 59 8.29 -8.15 12.53
C ALA A 59 7.90 -8.07 14.02
N ILE A 60 6.66 -7.71 14.32
CA ILE A 60 6.13 -7.73 15.69
C ILE A 60 6.12 -9.15 16.24
N GLN A 61 5.62 -10.13 15.47
CA GLN A 61 5.58 -11.52 15.90
C GLN A 61 6.99 -12.07 16.17
N ALA A 62 7.94 -11.79 15.27
CA ALA A 62 9.34 -12.15 15.47
C ALA A 62 9.93 -11.49 16.72
N GLY A 63 9.57 -10.24 17.00
CA GLY A 63 9.97 -9.54 18.23
C GLY A 63 9.38 -10.19 19.49
N LEU A 64 8.11 -10.57 19.47
CA LEU A 64 7.46 -11.28 20.59
C LEU A 64 8.10 -12.67 20.83
N GLU A 65 8.47 -13.38 19.77
CA GLU A 65 9.13 -14.68 19.81
C GLU A 65 10.62 -14.59 20.17
N SER A 66 11.24 -13.41 20.05
CA SER A 66 12.67 -13.21 20.33
C SER A 66 13.06 -13.32 21.81
N GLY A 67 12.08 -13.44 22.71
CA GLY A 67 12.30 -13.62 24.14
C GLY A 67 12.23 -12.33 24.94
N LYS A 68 12.85 -12.31 26.13
CA LYS A 68 12.80 -11.16 27.03
C LYS A 68 13.64 -10.01 26.48
N GLY A 69 13.13 -8.79 26.61
CA GLY A 69 13.89 -7.58 26.30
C GLY A 69 15.09 -7.41 27.23
N PHE A 70 16.15 -6.82 26.69
CA PHE A 70 17.37 -6.47 27.42
C PHE A 70 17.32 -5.02 27.91
N ALA A 71 18.11 -4.69 28.94
CA ALA A 71 18.26 -3.30 29.35
C ALA A 71 19.00 -2.51 28.27
N ALA A 72 18.44 -1.35 27.90
CA ALA A 72 18.99 -0.55 26.81
C ALA A 72 20.47 -0.18 27.02
N GLU A 73 20.86 0.15 28.25
CA GLU A 73 22.23 0.56 28.56
C GLU A 73 23.26 -0.57 28.35
N GLU A 74 22.90 -1.81 28.66
CA GLU A 74 23.76 -2.98 28.46
C GLU A 74 24.02 -3.21 26.96
N VAL A 75 22.95 -3.15 26.16
CA VAL A 75 23.02 -3.29 24.70
C VAL A 75 23.89 -2.18 24.09
N PHE A 76 23.67 -0.92 24.48
CA PHE A 76 24.44 0.19 23.93
C PHE A 76 25.92 0.15 24.36
N SER A 77 26.21 -0.30 25.59
CA SER A 77 27.58 -0.48 26.05
C SER A 77 28.31 -1.55 25.22
N GLU A 78 27.68 -2.70 24.98
CA GLU A 78 28.25 -3.76 24.15
C GLU A 78 28.50 -3.30 22.71
N LEU A 79 27.51 -2.62 22.10
CA LEU A 79 27.64 -2.11 20.74
C LEU A 79 28.78 -1.10 20.61
N ARG A 80 28.93 -0.16 21.55
CA ARG A 80 30.02 0.82 21.54
C ARG A 80 31.38 0.13 21.56
N THR A 81 31.57 -0.86 22.42
CA THR A 81 32.80 -1.68 22.46
C THR A 81 33.07 -2.36 21.12
N ARG A 82 32.05 -3.01 20.55
CA ARG A 82 32.18 -3.75 19.29
C ARG A 82 32.52 -2.86 18.08
N TYR A 83 32.03 -1.63 18.04
CA TYR A 83 32.32 -0.69 16.95
C TYR A 83 33.63 0.08 17.16
N CYS A 84 34.07 0.27 18.42
CA CYS A 84 35.40 0.80 18.73
C CYS A 84 36.53 -0.19 18.38
N GLU A 85 36.33 -1.50 18.57
CA GLU A 85 37.33 -2.53 18.21
C GLU A 85 37.47 -2.77 16.70
N LYS A 86 36.49 -2.31 15.90
CA LYS A 86 36.47 -2.44 14.44
C LYS A 86 37.06 -1.22 13.70
N SER A 87 37.43 -0.16 14.43
CA SER A 87 38.13 1.02 13.92
C SER A 87 39.61 0.95 14.24
#